data_AF-P11969-F1
#
_entry.id   AF-P11969-F1
#
_cell.length_a   1.000
_cell.length_b   1.000
_cell.length_c   1.000
_cell.angle_alpha   90.00
_cell.angle_beta   90.00
_cell.angle_gamma   90.00
#
_symmetry.space_group_name_H-M   'P 1'
#
loop_
_entity.id
_entity.type
_entity.pdbx_description
1 polymer ?
#
loop_
_entity_poly.entity_id
_entity_poly.type
_entity_poly.pdbx_seq_one_letter_code
_entity_poly.pdbx_strand_id
1 'polypeptide(L)' 'GRRCPRIYMECKRDADCLADCVCLQHGICG' A
#
# COMPACT_ATOMS: atom_id res chain seq x y z
N GLY A 1 -2.61 -5.08 15.94
CA GLY A 1 -2.94 -4.79 14.54
C GLY A 1 -1.65 -4.50 13.81
N ARG A 2 -1.38 -5.19 12.71
CA ARG A 2 -0.29 -4.82 11.81
C ARG A 2 -0.70 -3.51 11.15
N ARG A 3 0.16 -2.50 11.24
CA ARG A 3 -0.06 -1.20 10.60
C ARG A 3 0.70 -1.23 9.29
N CYS A 4 0.11 -0.70 8.21
CA CYS A 4 0.85 -0.45 6.98
C CYS A 4 2.13 0.35 7.32
N PRO A 5 3.33 -0.18 7.03
CA PRO A 5 4.57 0.54 7.31
C PRO A 5 4.60 1.82 6.48
N ARG A 6 5.11 2.91 7.07
CA ARG A 6 5.25 4.18 6.36
C ARG A 6 6.45 4.10 5.41
N ILE A 7 6.19 3.64 4.19
CA ILE A 7 7.14 3.64 3.09
C ILE A 7 6.43 4.16 1.83
N TYR A 8 7.13 4.96 1.03
CA TYR A 8 6.60 5.36 -0.27
C TYR A 8 6.75 4.19 -1.25
N MET A 9 5.62 3.64 -1.71
CA MET A 9 5.57 2.51 -2.63
C MET A 9 4.45 2.73 -3.64
N GLU A 10 4.78 2.76 -4.93
CA GLU A 10 3.80 2.90 -6.01
C GLU A 10 3.05 1.58 -6.27
N CYS A 11 1.81 1.67 -6.72
CA CYS A 11 0.95 0.51 -6.96
C CYS A 11 -0.09 0.73 -8.06
N LYS A 12 -0.63 -0.36 -8.60
CA LYS A 12 -1.81 -0.37 -9.47
C LYS A 12 -2.99 -1.14 -8.86
N ARG A 13 -2.71 -2.01 -7.90
CA ARG A 13 -3.67 -2.87 -7.18
C ARG A 13 -3.10 -3.25 -5.83
N ASP A 14 -3.97 -3.68 -4.92
CA ASP A 14 -3.58 -4.00 -3.53
C ASP A 14 -2.51 -5.09 -3.42
N ALA A 15 -2.48 -6.02 -4.39
CA ALA A 15 -1.49 -7.10 -4.43
C ALA A 15 -0.05 -6.61 -4.68
N ASP A 16 0.14 -5.35 -5.13
CA ASP A 16 1.45 -4.76 -5.30
C ASP A 16 1.99 -4.21 -3.95
N CYS A 17 1.15 -4.11 -2.92
CA CYS A 17 1.48 -3.52 -1.64
C CYS A 17 1.90 -4.56 -0.58
N LEU A 18 2.56 -4.06 0.47
CA LEU A 18 2.89 -4.86 1.64
C LEU A 18 1.61 -5.37 2.32
N ALA A 19 1.75 -6.47 3.06
CA ALA A 19 0.68 -6.99 3.90
C ALA A 19 0.10 -5.86 4.77
N ASP A 20 -1.23 -5.81 4.84
CA ASP A 20 -1.99 -4.80 5.59
C ASP A 20 -2.00 -3.37 4.99
N CYS A 21 -1.55 -3.19 3.73
CA CYS A 21 -1.71 -1.96 2.95
C CYS A 21 -2.66 -2.18 1.76
N VAL A 22 -3.27 -1.11 1.25
CA VAL A 22 -4.07 -1.12 0.01
C VAL A 22 -3.55 -0.08 -0.98
N CYS A 23 -3.89 -0.24 -2.26
CA CYS A 23 -3.51 0.72 -3.28
C CYS A 23 -4.49 1.90 -3.28
N LEU A 24 -4.04 3.06 -2.82
CA LEU A 24 -4.87 4.27 -2.78
C LEU A 24 -5.07 4.83 -4.21
N GLN A 25 -6.11 5.65 -4.40
CA GLN A 25 -6.49 6.18 -5.72
C GLN A 25 -5.38 6.99 -6.41
N HIS A 26 -4.40 7.51 -5.66
CA HIS A 26 -3.24 8.21 -6.21
C HIS A 26 -2.08 7.27 -6.58
N GLY A 27 -2.30 5.94 -6.58
CA GLY A 27 -1.31 4.94 -7.01
C GLY A 27 -0.17 4.73 -6.02
N ILE A 28 -0.41 4.91 -4.73
CA ILE A 28 0.59 4.66 -3.67
C ILE A 28 -0.04 3.77 -2.60
N CYS A 29 0.73 2.81 -2.09
CA CYS A 29 0.35 1.93 -1.00
C CYS A 29 0.22 2.70 0.33
N GLY A 30 -0.88 2.48 1.05
CA GLY A 30 -1.15 3.07 2.35
C GLY A 30 -2.20 2.32 3.15
#